data_AF-A0A9E3IR48-F1
#
_entry.id   AF-A0A9E3IR48-F1
#
_cell.length_a   1.000
_cell.length_b   1.000
_cell.length_c   1.000
_cell.angle_alpha   90.00
_cell.angle_beta   90.00
_cell.angle_gamma   90.00
#
_symmetry.space_group_name_H-M   'P 1'
#
loop_
_entity.id
_entity.type
_entity.pdbx_description
1 polymer ?
#
loop_
_entity_poly.entity_id
_entity_poly.type
_entity_poly.pdbx_seq_one_letter_code
_entity_poly.pdbx_strand_id
1 'polypeptide(L)'
;MGVLLILFGSAFVWLFLPWRQADEWRLAASDPVRTQGRILSEMPTHMSINHQPVMEYAFQFKPAQGPEITGECFTTGKRWQTGATITVRYAPKNPALACPEGARLSEGSLGGSFVVLFPLAGAIVAGWAVRARRRTCWLLENGALGDFRVTAIETTGTEINNHAQFKISLQRLDQADAKPHEVRWYKPALVAFARERKQSDQAVFGLFDPANPKRVLLPEAWSALG
;
A
#
# COMPACT_ATOMS: atom_id res chain seq x y z
N MET A 1 10.33 6.72 8.68
CA MET A 1 10.35 6.00 7.39
C MET A 1 8.96 5.91 6.74
N GLY A 2 7.93 5.29 7.35
CA GLY A 2 6.60 5.15 6.72
C GLY A 2 5.94 6.46 6.27
N VAL A 3 5.93 7.50 7.11
CA VAL A 3 5.34 8.82 6.77
C VAL A 3 6.05 9.50 5.58
N LEU A 4 7.39 9.38 5.51
CA LEU A 4 8.15 9.93 4.38
C LEU A 4 7.78 9.22 3.08
N LEU A 5 7.65 7.90 3.09
CA LEU A 5 7.20 7.14 1.91
C LEU A 5 5.79 7.54 1.44
N ILE A 6 4.89 7.84 2.37
CA ILE A 6 3.55 8.36 2.02
C ILE A 6 3.66 9.73 1.38
N LEU A 7 4.38 10.67 1.99
CA LEU A 7 4.47 12.05 1.51
C LEU A 7 5.12 12.13 0.13
N PHE A 8 6.28 11.52 -0.03
CA PHE A 8 6.97 11.47 -1.33
C PHE A 8 6.19 10.65 -2.34
N GLY A 9 5.67 9.47 -1.96
CA GLY A 9 4.87 8.63 -2.85
C GLY A 9 3.61 9.32 -3.35
N SER A 10 2.95 10.13 -2.51
CA SER A 10 1.75 10.88 -2.89
C SER A 10 2.05 11.97 -3.92
N ALA A 11 3.20 12.64 -3.81
CA ALA A 11 3.62 13.64 -4.79
C ALA A 11 3.85 12.99 -6.18
N PHE A 12 4.47 11.80 -6.21
CA PHE A 12 4.64 11.03 -7.44
C PHE A 12 3.30 10.56 -8.02
N VAL A 13 2.36 10.09 -7.19
CA VAL A 13 1.01 9.74 -7.67
C VAL A 13 0.34 10.97 -8.27
N TRP A 14 0.40 12.12 -7.60
CA TRP A 14 -0.23 13.32 -8.13
C TRP A 14 0.33 13.74 -9.50
N LEU A 15 1.65 13.63 -9.69
CA LEU A 15 2.33 14.05 -10.91
C LEU A 15 2.23 13.02 -12.06
N PHE A 16 2.26 11.73 -11.75
CA PHE A 16 2.41 10.67 -12.75
C PHE A 16 1.20 9.74 -12.88
N LEU A 17 0.20 9.82 -12.00
CA LEU A 17 -0.98 8.97 -12.10
C LEU A 17 -1.79 9.39 -13.34
N PRO A 18 -2.03 8.48 -14.28
CA PRO A 18 -2.91 8.76 -15.42
C PRO A 18 -4.37 8.79 -14.95
N TRP A 19 -4.84 9.96 -14.51
CA TRP A 19 -6.19 10.17 -13.95
C TRP A 19 -7.33 9.63 -14.84
N ARG A 20 -7.15 9.65 -16.17
CA ARG A 20 -8.12 9.11 -17.13
C ARG A 20 -8.16 7.57 -17.23
N GLN A 21 -7.28 6.83 -16.54
CA GLN A 21 -7.41 5.37 -16.43
C GLN A 21 -8.68 4.96 -15.67
N ALA A 22 -9.08 5.73 -14.65
CA ALA A 22 -10.32 5.46 -13.93
C ALA A 22 -11.53 5.58 -14.87
N ASP A 23 -11.48 6.51 -15.81
CA ASP A 23 -12.49 6.70 -16.85
C ASP A 23 -12.48 5.56 -17.86
N GLU A 24 -11.32 5.04 -18.25
CA GLU A 24 -11.21 3.82 -19.07
C GLU A 24 -11.89 2.62 -18.40
N TRP A 25 -11.68 2.41 -17.10
CA TRP A 25 -12.35 1.33 -16.36
C TRP A 25 -13.86 1.56 -16.23
N ARG A 26 -14.29 2.80 -16.01
CA ARG A 26 -15.72 3.16 -15.99
C ARG A 26 -16.38 2.90 -17.35
N LEU A 27 -15.69 3.20 -18.45
CA LEU A 27 -16.19 2.97 -19.81
C LEU A 27 -16.26 1.47 -20.12
N ALA A 28 -15.29 0.68 -19.65
CA ALA A 28 -15.31 -0.76 -19.79
C ALA A 28 -16.45 -1.41 -18.98
N ALA A 29 -16.76 -0.88 -17.80
CA ALA A 29 -17.80 -1.39 -16.90
C ALA A 29 -19.23 -0.92 -17.22
N SER A 30 -19.42 -0.01 -18.20
CA SER A 30 -20.71 0.64 -18.45
C SER A 30 -21.59 -0.02 -19.52
N ASP A 31 -21.21 -1.20 -20.01
CA ASP A 31 -21.81 -1.83 -21.20
C ASP A 31 -21.89 -0.84 -22.39
N PRO A 32 -20.74 -0.45 -22.95
CA PRO A 32 -20.67 0.67 -23.89
C PRO A 32 -21.47 0.39 -25.17
N VAL A 33 -22.24 1.40 -25.58
CA VAL A 33 -22.96 1.40 -26.86
C VAL A 33 -22.06 1.98 -27.94
N ARG A 34 -22.28 1.53 -29.18
CA ARG A 34 -21.49 1.91 -30.35
C ARG A 34 -22.30 2.80 -31.27
N THR A 35 -21.66 3.80 -31.85
CA THR A 35 -22.22 4.65 -32.89
C THR A 35 -21.13 5.13 -33.83
N GLN A 36 -21.51 5.73 -34.96
CA GLN A 36 -20.56 6.35 -35.87
C GLN A 36 -20.16 7.75 -35.38
N GLY A 37 -18.89 8.08 -35.59
CA GLY A 37 -18.33 9.40 -35.36
C GLY A 37 -17.31 9.76 -36.44
N ARG A 38 -16.64 10.88 -36.23
CA ARG A 38 -15.63 11.41 -37.16
C ARG A 38 -14.42 11.97 -36.40
N ILE A 39 -13.23 11.76 -36.94
CA ILE A 39 -12.01 12.41 -36.43
C ILE A 39 -12.00 13.89 -36.85
N LEU A 40 -11.75 14.77 -35.90
CA LEU A 40 -11.63 16.22 -36.10
C LEU A 40 -10.19 16.69 -36.23
N SER A 41 -9.29 16.12 -35.44
CA SER A 41 -7.87 16.42 -35.48
C SER A 41 -7.04 15.21 -35.06
N GLU A 42 -5.78 15.22 -35.46
CA GLU A 42 -4.77 14.28 -35.02
C GLU A 42 -3.48 15.04 -34.69
N MET A 43 -2.90 14.78 -33.53
CA MET A 43 -1.66 15.42 -33.08
C MET A 43 -0.76 14.41 -32.37
N PRO A 44 0.56 14.40 -32.61
CA PRO A 44 1.48 13.62 -31.78
C PRO A 44 1.58 14.26 -30.39
N THR A 45 1.61 13.44 -29.34
CA THR A 45 1.94 13.92 -28.00
C THR A 45 3.46 13.88 -27.77
N HIS A 46 3.92 14.35 -26.61
CA HIS A 46 5.33 14.24 -26.21
C HIS A 46 5.72 12.84 -25.73
N MET A 47 4.77 11.89 -25.69
CA MET A 47 4.99 10.54 -25.19
C MET A 47 5.26 9.54 -26.32
N SER A 48 6.09 8.55 -26.03
CA SER A 48 6.32 7.41 -26.93
C SER A 48 6.31 6.11 -26.14
N ILE A 49 5.74 5.06 -26.72
CA ILE A 49 5.72 3.70 -26.16
C ILE A 49 6.39 2.78 -27.18
N ASN A 50 7.45 2.07 -26.75
CA ASN A 50 8.24 1.19 -27.63
C ASN A 50 8.69 1.89 -28.92
N HIS A 51 9.18 3.14 -28.81
CA HIS A 51 9.60 3.99 -29.93
C HIS A 51 8.49 4.39 -30.93
N GLN A 52 7.23 4.11 -30.61
CA GLN A 52 6.09 4.62 -31.37
C GLN A 52 5.48 5.83 -30.65
N PRO A 53 5.26 6.95 -31.36
CA PRO A 53 4.65 8.12 -30.76
C PRO A 53 3.21 7.81 -30.33
N VAL A 54 2.81 8.35 -29.19
CA VAL A 54 1.40 8.37 -28.80
C VAL A 54 0.71 9.48 -29.59
N MET A 55 -0.39 9.14 -30.22
CA MET A 55 -1.20 10.06 -31.03
C MET A 55 -2.46 10.42 -30.27
N GLU A 56 -2.77 11.69 -30.20
CA GLU A 56 -4.02 12.25 -29.70
C GLU A 56 -4.98 12.49 -30.87
N TYR A 57 -6.24 12.10 -30.68
CA TYR A 57 -7.31 12.26 -31.64
C TYR A 57 -8.48 12.98 -30.99
N ALA A 58 -8.82 14.17 -31.50
CA ALA A 58 -10.12 14.76 -31.23
C ALA A 58 -11.15 14.13 -32.18
N PHE A 59 -12.32 13.78 -31.66
CA PHE A 59 -13.39 13.19 -32.44
C PHE A 59 -14.74 13.78 -32.05
N GLN A 60 -15.72 13.68 -32.93
CA GLN A 60 -17.11 13.99 -32.64
C GLN A 60 -18.03 12.80 -32.96
N PHE A 61 -19.12 12.70 -32.22
CA PHE A 61 -20.17 11.72 -32.48
C PHE A 61 -21.51 12.20 -31.90
N LYS A 62 -22.61 11.61 -32.38
CA LYS A 62 -23.95 11.88 -31.86
C LYS A 62 -24.51 10.63 -31.17
N PRO A 63 -24.77 10.66 -29.84
CA PRO A 63 -25.50 9.61 -29.16
C PRO A 63 -26.92 9.46 -29.71
N ALA A 64 -27.55 8.30 -29.51
CA ALA A 64 -28.93 8.07 -29.96
C ALA A 64 -29.94 9.10 -29.40
N GLN A 65 -29.68 9.57 -28.18
CA GLN A 65 -30.44 10.64 -27.53
C GLN A 65 -29.44 11.65 -26.96
N GLY A 66 -29.48 12.89 -27.44
CA GLY A 66 -28.65 13.97 -26.93
C GLY A 66 -27.99 14.83 -28.00
N PRO A 67 -27.21 15.85 -27.56
CA PRO A 67 -26.44 16.70 -28.46
C PRO A 67 -25.25 15.93 -29.06
N GLU A 68 -24.64 16.52 -30.10
CA GLU A 68 -23.33 16.07 -30.58
C GLU A 68 -22.28 16.31 -29.49
N ILE A 69 -21.37 15.35 -29.32
CA ILE A 69 -20.35 15.34 -28.29
C ILE A 69 -18.99 15.23 -28.94
N THR A 70 -18.06 16.05 -28.47
CA THR A 70 -16.63 15.95 -28.80
C THR A 70 -15.88 15.26 -27.67
N GLY A 71 -14.82 14.54 -28.03
CA GLY A 71 -13.94 13.90 -27.07
C GLY A 71 -12.53 13.76 -27.60
N GLU A 72 -11.63 13.37 -26.70
CA GLU A 72 -10.22 13.16 -26.97
C GLU A 72 -9.81 11.77 -26.50
N CYS A 73 -9.08 11.06 -27.36
CA CYS A 73 -8.54 9.74 -27.08
C CYS A 73 -7.17 9.54 -27.72
N PHE A 74 -6.46 8.53 -27.24
CA PHE A 74 -5.08 8.27 -27.59
C PHE A 74 -4.90 6.90 -28.23
N THR A 75 -3.97 6.78 -29.18
CA THR A 75 -3.47 5.50 -29.70
C THR A 75 -1.96 5.46 -29.65
N THR A 76 -1.38 4.26 -29.68
CA THR A 76 0.05 4.08 -29.91
C THR A 76 0.27 3.95 -31.43
N GLY A 77 1.01 4.90 -32.00
CA GLY A 77 1.13 5.06 -33.45
C GLY A 77 -0.10 5.72 -34.09
N LYS A 78 0.07 6.13 -35.35
CA LYS A 78 -1.00 6.72 -36.17
C LYS A 78 -1.98 5.65 -36.63
N ARG A 79 -3.28 5.87 -36.40
CA ARG A 79 -4.34 4.91 -36.72
C ARG A 79 -5.41 5.46 -37.68
N TRP A 80 -5.77 6.72 -37.51
CA TRP A 80 -6.76 7.39 -38.37
C TRP A 80 -6.18 8.67 -38.94
N GLN A 81 -6.94 9.34 -39.80
CA GLN A 81 -6.65 10.66 -40.34
C GLN A 81 -7.83 11.59 -40.07
N THR A 82 -7.59 12.90 -40.06
CA THR A 82 -8.65 13.90 -39.95
C THR A 82 -9.74 13.68 -40.98
N GLY A 83 -10.99 13.71 -40.52
CA GLY A 83 -12.17 13.51 -41.33
C GLY A 83 -12.59 12.06 -41.52
N ALA A 84 -11.81 11.08 -41.05
CA ALA A 84 -12.16 9.66 -41.14
C ALA A 84 -13.41 9.32 -40.31
N THR A 85 -14.28 8.48 -40.87
CA THR A 85 -15.41 7.88 -40.14
C THR A 85 -14.89 6.76 -39.24
N ILE A 86 -15.33 6.76 -37.99
CA ILE A 86 -14.88 5.81 -36.96
C ILE A 86 -16.07 5.28 -36.17
N THR A 87 -15.88 4.11 -35.56
CA THR A 87 -16.81 3.61 -34.53
C THR A 87 -16.40 4.17 -33.18
N VAL A 88 -17.34 4.82 -32.50
CA VAL A 88 -17.16 5.36 -31.15
C VAL A 88 -17.94 4.49 -30.18
N ARG A 89 -17.27 4.06 -29.11
CA ARG A 89 -17.88 3.43 -27.94
C ARG A 89 -18.12 4.50 -26.88
N TYR A 90 -19.30 4.54 -26.28
CA TYR A 90 -19.63 5.50 -25.22
C TYR A 90 -20.48 4.87 -24.11
N ALA A 91 -20.40 5.41 -22.90
CA ALA A 91 -21.21 4.97 -21.77
C ALA A 91 -22.64 5.55 -21.90
N PRO A 92 -23.71 4.73 -21.96
CA PRO A 92 -25.07 5.23 -22.18
C PRO A 92 -25.57 6.19 -21.10
N LYS A 93 -25.18 5.93 -19.84
CA LYS A 93 -25.53 6.77 -18.68
C LYS A 93 -24.69 8.05 -18.57
N ASN A 94 -23.56 8.12 -19.27
CA ASN A 94 -22.69 9.29 -19.30
C ASN A 94 -21.97 9.38 -20.66
N PRO A 95 -22.63 9.90 -21.70
CA PRO A 95 -22.08 9.88 -23.06
C PRO A 95 -20.80 10.71 -23.25
N ALA A 96 -20.47 11.63 -22.33
CA ALA A 96 -19.17 12.32 -22.34
C ALA A 96 -18.00 11.34 -22.13
N LEU A 97 -18.26 10.18 -21.54
CA LEU A 97 -17.31 9.09 -21.45
C LEU A 97 -17.39 8.25 -22.73
N ALA A 98 -16.58 8.63 -23.72
CA ALA A 98 -16.55 8.02 -25.03
C ALA A 98 -15.14 7.90 -25.58
N CYS A 99 -14.92 6.93 -26.46
CA CYS A 99 -13.65 6.75 -27.14
C CYS A 99 -13.83 6.00 -28.46
N PRO A 100 -13.02 6.29 -29.51
CA PRO A 100 -12.98 5.46 -30.71
C PRO A 100 -12.59 4.01 -30.38
N GLU A 101 -13.10 3.05 -31.14
CA GLU A 101 -12.72 1.64 -30.96
C GLU A 101 -11.23 1.42 -31.25
N GLY A 102 -10.54 0.78 -30.31
CA GLY A 102 -9.09 0.56 -30.40
C GLY A 102 -8.24 1.78 -30.02
N ALA A 103 -8.86 2.85 -29.50
CA ALA A 103 -8.19 3.91 -28.76
C ALA A 103 -8.42 3.76 -27.25
N ARG A 104 -7.64 4.51 -26.47
CA ARG A 104 -7.70 4.58 -25.00
C ARG A 104 -7.88 6.01 -24.53
N LEU A 105 -8.56 6.21 -23.41
CA LEU A 105 -8.77 7.53 -22.80
C LEU A 105 -7.51 8.10 -22.14
N SER A 106 -6.55 7.23 -21.80
CA SER A 106 -5.30 7.61 -21.15
C SER A 106 -4.13 7.68 -22.15
N GLU A 107 -3.29 8.70 -22.00
CA GLU A 107 -2.07 8.85 -22.81
C GLU A 107 -1.07 7.71 -22.52
N GLY A 108 -0.92 7.36 -21.24
CA GLY A 108 0.04 6.37 -20.74
C GLY A 108 -0.45 4.92 -20.76
N SER A 109 0.48 3.99 -20.50
CA SER A 109 0.17 2.58 -20.30
C SER A 109 -0.26 2.28 -18.85
N LEU A 110 -0.82 1.09 -18.61
CA LEU A 110 -1.02 0.53 -17.26
C LEU A 110 0.25 0.55 -16.40
N GLY A 111 1.43 0.60 -17.02
CA GLY A 111 2.72 0.74 -16.34
C GLY A 111 2.75 1.95 -15.40
N GLY A 112 2.16 3.09 -15.77
CA GLY A 112 2.15 4.30 -14.92
C GLY A 112 1.40 4.13 -13.59
N SER A 113 0.52 3.14 -13.48
CA SER A 113 -0.24 2.87 -12.25
C SER A 113 0.61 2.23 -11.15
N PHE A 114 1.82 1.72 -11.44
CA PHE A 114 2.71 1.15 -10.43
C PHE A 114 3.14 2.17 -9.36
N VAL A 115 3.09 3.46 -9.68
CA VAL A 115 3.45 4.56 -8.79
C VAL A 115 2.59 4.59 -7.52
N VAL A 116 1.36 4.04 -7.58
CA VAL A 116 0.46 3.92 -6.42
C VAL A 116 0.99 2.95 -5.35
N LEU A 117 1.88 2.02 -5.71
CA LEU A 117 2.45 1.06 -4.77
C LEU A 117 3.32 1.74 -3.69
N PHE A 118 3.98 2.85 -4.02
CA PHE A 118 4.84 3.56 -3.07
C PHE A 118 4.08 4.14 -1.86
N PRO A 119 3.03 4.97 -2.04
CA PRO A 119 2.27 5.45 -0.90
C PRO A 119 1.51 4.33 -0.18
N LEU A 120 1.07 3.27 -0.90
CA LEU A 120 0.44 2.11 -0.27
C LEU A 120 1.41 1.39 0.70
N ALA A 121 2.63 1.11 0.26
CA ALA A 121 3.66 0.51 1.11
C ALA A 121 3.99 1.41 2.31
N GLY A 122 4.11 2.72 2.08
CA GLY A 122 4.27 3.70 3.15
C GLY A 122 3.14 3.66 4.18
N ALA A 123 1.88 3.59 3.72
CA ALA A 123 0.69 3.50 4.56
C ALA A 123 0.66 2.21 5.39
N ILE A 124 1.06 1.07 4.82
CA ILE A 124 1.17 -0.20 5.54
C ILE A 124 2.20 -0.09 6.67
N VAL A 125 3.40 0.41 6.36
CA VAL A 125 4.49 0.56 7.35
C VAL A 125 4.08 1.55 8.46
N ALA A 126 3.51 2.70 8.10
CA ALA A 126 3.05 3.70 9.06
C ALA A 126 1.91 3.16 9.93
N GLY A 127 0.93 2.48 9.33
CA GLY A 127 -0.19 1.85 10.03
C GLY A 127 0.27 0.80 11.03
N TRP A 128 1.27 -0.01 10.67
CA TRP A 128 1.84 -0.99 11.60
C TRP A 128 2.58 -0.33 12.76
N ALA A 129 3.34 0.74 12.53
CA ALA A 129 4.02 1.50 13.58
C ALA A 129 3.02 2.19 14.54
N VAL A 130 1.96 2.80 14.00
CA VAL A 130 0.88 3.40 14.80
C VAL A 130 0.17 2.34 15.63
N ARG A 131 -0.15 1.18 15.03
CA ARG A 131 -0.78 0.07 15.74
C ARG A 131 0.11 -0.47 16.87
N ALA A 132 1.41 -0.63 16.61
CA ALA A 132 2.37 -1.06 17.63
C ALA A 132 2.42 -0.07 18.80
N ARG A 133 2.50 1.24 18.51
CA ARG A 133 2.53 2.28 19.54
C ARG A 133 1.23 2.36 20.35
N ARG A 134 0.07 2.31 19.68
CA ARG A 134 -1.23 2.25 20.35
C ARG A 134 -1.36 1.04 21.27
N ARG A 135 -0.86 -0.13 20.84
CA ARG A 135 -0.81 -1.32 21.68
C ARG A 135 0.06 -1.10 22.91
N THR A 136 1.22 -0.44 22.76
CA THR A 136 2.08 -0.12 23.91
C THR A 136 1.40 0.84 24.88
N CYS A 137 0.82 1.93 24.40
CA CYS A 137 0.06 2.86 25.24
C CYS A 137 -1.11 2.16 25.95
N TRP A 138 -1.88 1.34 25.23
CA TRP A 138 -2.98 0.60 25.82
C TRP A 138 -2.53 -0.37 26.91
N LEU A 139 -1.40 -1.07 26.73
CA LEU A 139 -0.82 -1.94 27.78
C LEU A 139 -0.26 -1.14 28.97
N LEU A 140 0.22 0.08 28.76
CA LEU A 140 0.66 0.96 29.85
C LEU A 140 -0.53 1.48 30.67
N GLU A 141 -1.67 1.71 30.03
CA GLU A 141 -2.88 2.22 30.69
C GLU A 141 -3.75 1.12 31.31
N ASN A 142 -3.88 -0.03 30.63
CA ASN A 142 -4.86 -1.08 30.96
C ASN A 142 -4.21 -2.46 31.19
N GLY A 143 -2.89 -2.58 31.09
CA GLY A 143 -2.19 -3.85 31.26
C GLY A 143 -2.25 -4.34 32.71
N ALA A 144 -2.38 -5.64 32.88
CA ALA A 144 -2.21 -6.28 34.18
C ALA A 144 -0.72 -6.41 34.50
N LEU A 145 -0.36 -6.18 35.76
CA LEU A 145 0.99 -6.42 36.27
C LEU A 145 1.16 -7.91 36.59
N GLY A 146 2.34 -8.44 36.31
CA GLY A 146 2.72 -9.78 36.70
C GLY A 146 4.23 -9.97 36.74
N ASP A 147 4.65 -10.98 37.50
CA ASP A 147 6.04 -11.39 37.62
C ASP A 147 6.34 -12.52 36.65
N PHE A 148 7.40 -12.34 35.87
CA PHE A 148 7.81 -13.27 34.84
C PHE A 148 9.21 -13.82 35.11
N ARG A 149 9.40 -15.10 34.83
CA ARG A 149 10.72 -15.75 34.78
C ARG A 149 11.09 -16.02 33.33
N VAL A 150 12.33 -15.72 32.97
CA VAL A 150 12.86 -16.05 31.64
C VAL A 150 13.19 -17.54 31.58
N THR A 151 12.46 -18.31 30.79
CA THR A 151 12.64 -19.77 30.69
C THR A 151 13.55 -20.16 29.53
N ALA A 152 13.38 -19.51 28.37
CA ALA A 152 14.14 -19.82 27.16
C ALA A 152 14.62 -18.56 26.44
N ILE A 153 15.78 -18.66 25.81
CA ILE A 153 16.34 -17.66 24.89
C ILE A 153 16.86 -18.45 23.69
N GLU A 154 16.17 -18.34 22.58
CA GLU A 154 16.45 -19.09 21.35
C GLU A 154 16.84 -18.12 20.25
N THR A 155 17.92 -18.42 19.52
CA THR A 155 18.27 -17.67 18.31
C THR A 155 17.29 -18.03 17.19
N THR A 156 16.68 -17.03 16.57
CA THR A 156 15.89 -17.24 15.36
C THR A 156 16.82 -17.22 14.14
N GLY A 157 16.46 -17.90 13.06
CA GLY A 157 17.22 -17.88 11.79
C GLY A 157 17.15 -16.55 11.04
N THR A 158 16.91 -15.43 11.73
CA THR A 158 16.70 -14.11 11.15
C THR A 158 17.67 -13.12 11.80
N GLU A 159 18.32 -12.32 10.97
CA GLU A 159 19.22 -11.26 11.41
C GLU A 159 18.63 -9.88 11.09
N ILE A 160 18.81 -8.93 12.00
CA ILE A 160 18.39 -7.53 11.87
C ILE A 160 19.61 -6.67 12.14
N ASN A 161 20.07 -5.91 11.14
CA ASN A 161 21.26 -5.06 11.22
C ASN A 161 22.52 -5.82 11.70
N ASN A 162 22.80 -7.01 11.13
CA ASN A 162 23.91 -7.89 11.51
C ASN A 162 23.86 -8.38 12.97
N HIS A 163 22.69 -8.30 13.61
CA HIS A 163 22.44 -8.88 14.92
C HIS A 163 21.39 -9.99 14.81
N ALA A 164 21.70 -11.16 15.35
CA ALA A 164 20.74 -12.26 15.44
C ALA A 164 19.51 -11.82 16.24
N GLN A 165 18.32 -12.17 15.75
CA GLN A 165 17.10 -12.00 16.52
C GLN A 165 16.94 -13.18 17.49
N PHE A 166 16.50 -12.89 18.70
CA PHE A 166 16.26 -13.87 19.75
C PHE A 166 14.77 -13.92 20.10
N LYS A 167 14.25 -15.13 20.24
CA LYS A 167 12.96 -15.43 20.83
C LYS A 167 13.17 -15.71 22.31
N ILE A 168 12.49 -14.96 23.17
CA ILE A 168 12.59 -15.06 24.62
C ILE A 168 11.25 -15.51 25.16
N SER A 169 11.24 -16.64 25.86
CA SER A 169 10.05 -17.22 26.49
C SER A 169 10.00 -16.83 27.96
N LEU A 170 8.84 -16.38 28.39
CA LEU A 170 8.56 -15.83 29.71
C LEU A 170 7.44 -16.65 30.36
N GLN A 171 7.69 -17.20 31.54
CA GLN A 171 6.67 -17.90 32.32
C GLN A 171 6.20 -17.00 33.46
N ARG A 172 4.87 -16.95 33.67
CA ARG A 172 4.29 -16.25 34.81
C ARG A 172 4.52 -17.03 36.10
N LEU A 173 4.93 -16.34 37.16
CA LEU A 173 5.18 -16.96 38.47
C LEU A 173 3.88 -17.27 39.23
N ASP A 174 2.85 -16.44 39.05
CA ASP A 174 1.55 -16.63 39.68
C ASP A 174 0.70 -17.72 39.02
N GLN A 175 1.05 -18.10 37.78
CA GLN A 175 0.37 -19.16 37.05
C GLN A 175 1.37 -19.98 36.23
N ALA A 176 2.05 -20.91 36.91
CA ALA A 176 3.08 -21.76 36.32
C ALA A 176 2.57 -22.64 35.16
N ASP A 177 1.29 -23.01 35.16
CA ASP A 177 0.66 -23.83 34.11
C ASP A 177 0.14 -23.00 32.92
N ALA A 178 0.20 -21.67 32.96
CA ALA A 178 -0.22 -20.83 31.85
C ALA A 178 0.74 -20.97 30.66
N LYS A 179 0.23 -20.78 29.44
CA LYS A 179 1.07 -20.76 28.24
C LYS A 179 2.15 -19.66 28.37
N PRO A 180 3.41 -19.96 28.04
CA PRO A 180 4.48 -18.98 28.13
C PRO A 180 4.21 -17.81 27.19
N HIS A 181 4.56 -16.62 27.65
CA HIS A 181 4.55 -15.40 26.86
C HIS A 181 5.84 -15.33 26.04
N GLU A 182 5.75 -14.81 24.82
CA GLU A 182 6.90 -14.73 23.91
C GLU A 182 7.19 -13.29 23.52
N VAL A 183 8.45 -12.88 23.62
CA VAL A 183 8.95 -11.62 23.07
C VAL A 183 10.12 -11.88 22.12
N ARG A 184 10.30 -10.98 21.15
CA ARG A 184 11.39 -11.06 20.17
C ARG A 184 12.23 -9.82 20.23
N TRP A 185 13.51 -9.97 20.53
CA TRP A 185 14.47 -8.88 20.66
C TRP A 185 15.70 -9.14 19.79
N TYR A 186 16.26 -8.09 19.21
CA TYR A 186 17.51 -8.15 18.43
C TYR A 186 18.59 -7.21 18.99
N LYS A 187 18.24 -6.29 19.89
CA LYS A 187 19.19 -5.34 20.48
C LYS A 187 20.07 -6.07 21.51
N PRO A 188 21.41 -6.03 21.40
CA PRO A 188 22.32 -6.74 22.29
C PRO A 188 22.07 -6.48 23.77
N ALA A 189 21.81 -5.22 24.16
CA ALA A 189 21.58 -4.87 25.56
C ALA A 189 20.31 -5.49 26.17
N LEU A 190 19.23 -5.59 25.39
CA LEU A 190 18.00 -6.26 25.82
C LEU A 190 18.19 -7.78 25.96
N VAL A 191 18.96 -8.37 25.04
CA VAL A 191 19.29 -9.80 25.09
C VAL A 191 20.21 -10.11 26.27
N ALA A 192 21.17 -9.22 26.56
CA ALA A 192 22.04 -9.32 27.73
C ALA A 192 21.22 -9.26 29.02
N PHE A 193 20.29 -8.30 29.13
CA PHE A 193 19.35 -8.22 30.26
C PHE A 193 18.56 -9.52 30.45
N ALA A 194 17.98 -10.08 29.38
CA ALA A 194 17.25 -11.35 29.48
C ALA A 194 18.16 -12.51 29.91
N ARG A 195 19.40 -12.54 29.42
CA ARG A 195 20.38 -13.58 29.76
C ARG A 195 20.81 -13.48 31.22
N GLU A 196 21.05 -12.28 31.72
CA GLU A 196 21.33 -12.01 33.13
C GLU A 196 20.18 -12.49 34.02
N ARG A 197 18.94 -12.08 33.72
CA ARG A 197 17.75 -12.49 34.49
C ARG A 197 17.51 -14.00 34.46
N LYS A 198 17.82 -14.66 33.34
CA LYS A 198 17.78 -16.13 33.25
C LYS A 198 18.86 -16.78 34.13
N GLN A 199 20.07 -16.22 34.17
CA GLN A 199 21.19 -16.78 34.95
C GLN A 199 21.02 -16.58 36.46
N SER A 200 20.47 -15.42 36.87
CA SER A 200 20.21 -15.11 38.28
C SER A 200 18.90 -15.69 38.81
N ASP A 201 18.09 -16.31 37.95
CA ASP A 201 16.71 -16.75 38.23
C ASP A 201 15.82 -15.65 38.82
N GLN A 202 16.16 -14.38 38.56
CA GLN A 202 15.46 -13.25 39.10
C GLN A 202 14.19 -12.96 38.28
N ALA A 203 13.08 -12.73 38.98
CA ALA A 203 11.84 -12.30 38.37
C ALA A 203 12.00 -10.97 37.62
N VAL A 204 11.18 -10.78 36.59
CA VAL A 204 11.07 -9.55 35.80
C VAL A 204 9.63 -9.09 35.81
N PHE A 205 9.40 -7.84 36.15
CA PHE A 205 8.08 -7.22 36.12
C PHE A 205 7.66 -6.95 34.67
N GLY A 206 6.44 -7.38 34.34
CA GLY A 206 5.86 -7.18 33.03
C GLY A 206 4.42 -6.70 33.08
N LEU A 207 4.04 -5.94 32.05
CA LEU A 207 2.66 -5.59 31.76
C LEU A 207 2.15 -6.51 30.66
N PHE A 208 0.99 -7.15 30.87
CA PHE A 208 0.41 -8.06 29.89
C PHE A 208 -1.09 -7.84 29.69
N ASP A 209 -1.59 -8.35 28.56
CA ASP A 209 -3.03 -8.42 28.26
C ASP A 209 -3.56 -9.79 28.71
N PRO A 210 -4.45 -9.87 29.73
CA PRO A 210 -5.03 -11.14 30.17
C PRO A 210 -5.80 -11.86 29.06
N ALA A 211 -6.37 -11.12 28.11
CA ALA A 211 -7.11 -11.69 26.98
C ALA A 211 -6.18 -12.13 25.83
N ASN A 212 -4.89 -11.75 25.84
CA ASN A 212 -3.96 -12.09 24.77
C ASN A 212 -2.51 -12.29 25.26
N PRO A 213 -2.04 -13.55 25.43
CA PRO A 213 -0.72 -13.84 25.97
C PRO A 213 0.44 -13.43 25.04
N LYS A 214 0.18 -13.12 23.76
CA LYS A 214 1.21 -12.57 22.87
C LYS A 214 1.51 -11.09 23.15
N ARG A 215 0.80 -10.49 24.10
CA ARG A 215 0.92 -9.09 24.50
C ARG A 215 1.51 -8.97 25.88
N VAL A 216 2.83 -8.87 25.91
CA VAL A 216 3.60 -8.53 27.09
C VAL A 216 4.59 -7.42 26.76
N LEU A 217 4.84 -6.55 27.74
CA LEU A 217 5.88 -5.53 27.76
C LEU A 217 6.68 -5.71 29.04
N LEU A 218 7.99 -5.51 28.95
CA LEU A 218 8.90 -5.56 30.10
C LEU A 218 9.52 -4.17 30.27
N PRO A 219 8.89 -3.25 31.03
CA PRO A 219 9.39 -1.89 31.20
C PRO A 219 10.79 -1.85 31.82
N GLU A 220 11.12 -2.78 32.72
CA GLU A 220 12.46 -2.91 33.30
C GLU A 220 13.54 -3.06 32.25
N ALA A 221 13.27 -3.76 31.15
CA ALA A 221 14.23 -3.98 30.09
C ALA A 221 14.60 -2.67 29.35
N TRP A 222 13.79 -1.60 29.47
CA TRP A 222 14.12 -0.30 28.88
C TRP A 222 15.25 0.42 29.61
N SER A 223 15.52 0.08 30.88
CA SER A 223 16.69 0.60 31.60
C SER A 223 18.01 0.15 30.95
N ALA A 224 18.02 -1.03 30.33
CA ALA A 224 19.17 -1.55 29.58
C ALA A 224 19.38 -0.88 28.22
N LEU A 225 18.48 0.02 27.78
CA LEU A 225 18.59 0.77 26.52
C LEU A 225 19.18 2.18 26.69
N GLY A 226 19.60 2.55 27.91
CA GLY A 226 20.23 3.82 28.25
C GLY A 226 21.49 4.11 27.45
#